data_AF-A0AAW0NAP8-F1
#
_entry.id   AF-A0AAW0NAP8-F1
#
_cell.length_a   1.000
_cell.length_b   1.000
_cell.length_c   1.000
_cell.angle_alpha   90.00
_cell.angle_beta   90.00
_cell.angle_gamma   90.00
#
_symmetry.space_group_name_H-M   'P 1'
#
loop_
_entity.id
_entity.type
_entity.pdbx_description
1 polymer ?
#
loop_
_entity_poly.entity_id
_entity_poly.type
_entity_poly.pdbx_seq_one_letter_code
_entity_poly.pdbx_strand_id
1 'polypeptide(L)'
;MRVVTLVEHPFVFTREVDGDGQCPAGQLCLDPLTNESAVLKGLFQNLSGPNGSVPTELKKCCYGYCIDLLEKLAEDMGFTFDLYIVGDGKYGGFKNGRWTGLVGDLLSGAAHLAVTSFSINSARSQVIDFTSPFFSTSLGILFLGGSGAALGWFWVSLGGFWSDLGLALRWFWIGSGMTLVGFGMVLGSLWGCSGVAVGWFLGQSEVILMWFSVGSGVILGRSGMVL
;
A
#
# COMPACT_ATOMS: atom_id res chain seq x y z
N MET A 1 24.22 17.99 -5.95
CA MET A 1 23.47 17.75 -4.69
C MET A 1 23.64 16.27 -4.31
N ARG A 2 23.87 15.91 -3.04
CA ARG A 2 24.04 14.48 -2.67
C ARG A 2 22.72 13.80 -2.36
N VAL A 3 22.46 12.67 -3.00
CA VAL A 3 21.25 11.87 -2.85
C VAL A 3 21.62 10.46 -2.37
N VAL A 4 20.97 10.00 -1.30
CA VAL A 4 21.15 8.65 -0.77
C VAL A 4 20.06 7.71 -1.26
N THR A 5 20.42 6.48 -1.61
CA THR A 5 19.47 5.43 -1.97
C THR A 5 19.79 4.13 -1.25
N LEU A 6 18.86 3.17 -1.35
CA LEU A 6 18.98 1.83 -0.80
C LEU A 6 18.65 0.84 -1.92
N VAL A 7 19.46 -0.21 -2.04
CA VAL A 7 19.22 -1.32 -2.97
C VAL A 7 18.05 -2.15 -2.47
N GLU A 8 16.96 -2.16 -3.22
CA GLU A 8 15.75 -2.89 -2.87
C GLU A 8 15.00 -3.32 -4.13
N HIS A 9 14.82 -4.62 -4.31
CA HIS A 9 14.05 -5.14 -5.43
C HIS A 9 12.55 -5.08 -5.07
N PRO A 10 11.67 -4.54 -5.94
CA PRO A 10 11.86 -4.24 -7.36
C PRO A 10 12.15 -2.77 -7.73
N PHE A 11 12.49 -1.91 -6.77
CA PHE A 11 12.54 -0.45 -6.98
C PHE A 11 13.91 0.09 -7.39
N VAL A 12 14.99 -0.47 -6.84
CA VAL A 12 16.38 -0.07 -7.10
C VAL A 12 17.23 -1.33 -7.23
N PHE A 13 17.92 -1.42 -8.35
CA PHE A 13 18.87 -2.48 -8.68
C PHE A 13 20.26 -1.88 -8.85
N THR A 14 21.28 -2.71 -8.64
CA THR A 14 22.67 -2.34 -8.84
C THR A 14 23.38 -3.32 -9.76
N ARG A 15 24.30 -2.79 -10.56
CA ARG A 15 25.22 -3.54 -11.42
C ARG A 15 26.63 -3.02 -11.24
N GLU A 16 27.59 -3.86 -11.60
CA GLU A 16 28.98 -3.44 -11.69
C GLU A 16 29.17 -2.55 -12.91
N VAL A 17 30.20 -1.70 -12.85
CA VAL A 17 30.53 -0.77 -13.92
C VAL A 17 31.35 -1.50 -14.98
N ASP A 18 31.20 -1.11 -16.24
CA ASP A 18 31.98 -1.67 -17.34
C ASP A 18 33.48 -1.33 -17.20
N GLY A 19 34.32 -1.98 -18.01
CA GLY A 19 35.78 -1.78 -17.99
C GLY A 19 36.23 -0.32 -18.17
N ASP A 20 35.39 0.52 -18.78
CA ASP A 20 35.65 1.95 -19.00
C ASP A 20 35.26 2.83 -17.80
N GLY A 21 34.63 2.27 -16.76
CA GLY A 21 34.21 3.05 -15.59
C GLY A 21 32.90 3.85 -15.80
N GLN A 22 32.18 3.56 -16.88
CA GLN A 22 30.90 4.18 -17.25
C GLN A 22 29.72 3.22 -17.15
N CYS A 23 28.53 3.79 -16.99
CA CYS A 23 27.25 3.08 -16.96
C CYS A 23 26.48 3.37 -18.27
N PRO A 24 26.39 2.44 -19.23
CA PRO A 24 25.59 2.64 -20.44
C PRO A 24 24.08 2.58 -20.18
N ALA A 25 23.68 1.94 -19.08
CA ALA A 25 22.30 1.88 -18.62
C ALA A 25 22.23 2.19 -17.12
N GLY A 26 21.42 3.20 -16.78
CA GLY A 26 21.26 3.71 -15.41
C GLY A 26 22.25 4.81 -15.05
N GLN A 27 22.22 5.20 -13.77
CA GLN A 27 23.02 6.30 -13.24
C GLN A 27 24.21 5.77 -12.45
N LEU A 28 25.34 6.46 -12.56
CA LEU A 28 26.52 6.17 -11.73
C LEU A 28 26.19 6.44 -10.26
N CYS A 29 26.41 5.45 -9.42
CA CYS A 29 26.26 5.56 -7.98
C CYS A 29 27.49 5.03 -7.25
N LEU A 30 27.72 5.55 -6.05
CA LEU A 30 28.80 5.07 -5.20
C LEU A 30 28.28 4.08 -4.17
N ASP A 31 29.03 3.01 -3.94
CA ASP A 31 28.88 2.14 -2.79
C ASP A 31 30.05 2.37 -1.82
N PRO A 32 29.92 3.31 -0.88
CA PRO A 32 31.01 3.70 0.01
C PRO A 32 31.33 2.65 1.09
N LEU A 33 30.45 1.66 1.30
CA LEU A 33 30.57 0.61 2.34
C LEU A 33 30.86 1.14 3.76
N THR A 34 30.68 2.44 4.00
CA THR A 34 30.95 3.12 5.27
C THR A 34 29.79 4.04 5.65
N ASN A 35 29.58 4.15 6.95
CA ASN A 35 28.59 5.06 7.55
C ASN A 35 29.23 6.35 8.05
N GLU A 36 30.52 6.56 7.79
CA GLU A 36 31.23 7.76 8.23
C GLU A 36 31.01 8.91 7.24
N SER A 37 30.22 9.89 7.66
CA SER A 37 29.90 11.07 6.85
C SER A 37 31.13 11.90 6.43
N ALA A 38 32.22 11.86 7.21
CA ALA A 38 33.48 12.52 6.85
C ALA A 38 34.16 11.85 5.64
N VAL A 39 34.19 10.51 5.63
CA VAL A 39 34.76 9.73 4.53
C VAL A 39 33.93 9.89 3.26
N LEU A 40 32.59 9.87 3.39
CA LEU A 40 31.66 10.15 2.29
C LEU A 40 31.95 11.51 1.64
N LYS A 41 32.10 12.57 2.45
CA LYS A 41 32.43 13.90 1.93
C LYS A 41 33.77 13.93 1.19
N GLY A 42 34.79 13.23 1.71
CA GLY A 42 36.08 13.09 1.04
C GLY A 42 35.97 12.39 -0.31
N LEU A 43 35.19 11.31 -0.41
CA LEU A 43 34.96 10.59 -1.67
C LEU A 43 34.31 11.49 -2.72
N PHE A 44 33.26 12.23 -2.36
CA PHE A 44 32.61 13.15 -3.29
C PHE A 44 33.50 14.34 -3.69
N GLN A 45 34.29 14.89 -2.77
CA GLN A 45 35.25 15.94 -3.09
C GLN A 45 36.31 15.45 -4.08
N ASN A 46 36.77 14.21 -3.93
CA ASN A 46 37.71 13.60 -4.86
C ASN A 46 37.08 13.39 -6.24
N LEU A 47 35.82 12.95 -6.32
CA LEU A 47 35.12 12.81 -7.61
C LEU A 47 34.97 14.11 -8.38
N SER A 48 34.69 15.21 -7.68
CA SER A 48 34.55 16.53 -8.30
C SER A 48 35.90 17.15 -8.71
N GLY A 49 37.02 16.50 -8.38
CA GLY A 49 38.37 16.97 -8.70
C GLY A 49 38.79 16.70 -10.16
N PRO A 50 39.71 17.49 -10.73
CA PRO A 50 40.13 17.38 -12.14
C PRO A 50 40.84 16.05 -12.50
N ASN A 51 41.36 15.33 -11.50
CA ASN A 51 41.97 13.98 -11.62
C ASN A 51 41.26 12.96 -10.72
N GLY A 52 39.99 13.21 -10.42
CA GLY A 52 39.19 12.53 -9.41
C GLY A 52 38.82 11.08 -9.70
N SER A 53 39.76 10.15 -9.69
CA SER A 53 39.45 8.73 -9.83
C SER A 53 39.16 8.11 -8.46
N VAL A 54 37.88 8.02 -8.09
CA VAL A 54 37.46 7.07 -7.05
C VAL A 54 37.72 5.64 -7.54
N PRO A 55 38.17 4.73 -6.66
CA PRO A 55 38.34 3.31 -6.97
C PRO A 55 37.12 2.74 -7.69
N THR A 56 37.35 2.00 -8.77
CA THR A 56 36.28 1.35 -9.55
C THR A 56 35.45 0.39 -8.71
N GLU A 57 35.99 -0.15 -7.62
CA GLU A 57 35.29 -1.02 -6.66
C GLU A 57 34.12 -0.33 -5.96
N LEU A 58 34.25 0.98 -5.71
CA LEU A 58 33.22 1.80 -5.06
C LEU A 58 32.22 2.35 -6.06
N LYS A 59 32.45 2.18 -7.36
CA LYS A 59 31.53 2.64 -8.40
C LYS A 59 30.59 1.49 -8.77
N LYS A 60 29.31 1.79 -8.83
CA LYS A 60 28.24 0.87 -9.27
C LYS A 60 27.29 1.63 -10.21
N CYS A 61 26.56 0.89 -11.02
CA CYS A 61 25.48 1.43 -11.84
C CYS A 61 24.15 1.14 -11.16
N CYS A 62 23.45 2.18 -10.75
CA CYS A 62 22.13 2.11 -10.13
C CYS A 62 21.05 2.36 -11.18
N TYR A 63 20.04 1.51 -11.22
CA TYR A 63 18.90 1.65 -12.13
C TYR A 63 17.62 1.12 -11.47
N GLY A 64 16.46 1.56 -11.96
CA GLY A 64 15.17 1.14 -11.45
C GLY A 64 14.19 2.30 -11.32
N TYR A 65 12.97 1.98 -10.92
CA TYR A 65 11.86 2.94 -10.90
C TYR A 65 12.16 4.21 -10.10
N CYS A 66 12.79 4.09 -8.92
CA CYS A 66 13.13 5.24 -8.10
C CYS A 66 14.23 6.11 -8.74
N ILE A 67 15.16 5.51 -9.49
CA ILE A 67 16.26 6.23 -10.14
C ILE A 67 15.74 6.99 -11.37
N ASP A 68 14.93 6.34 -12.20
CA ASP A 68 14.33 6.96 -13.38
C ASP A 68 13.43 8.15 -12.99
N LEU A 69 12.70 8.03 -11.89
CA LEU A 69 11.87 9.11 -11.35
C LEU A 69 12.72 10.30 -10.87
N LEU A 70 13.84 10.03 -10.20
CA LEU A 70 14.78 11.07 -9.77
C LEU A 70 15.41 11.79 -10.96
N GLU A 71 15.78 11.06 -12.01
CA GLU A 71 16.32 11.64 -13.25
C GLU A 71 15.31 12.57 -13.91
N LYS A 72 14.05 12.13 -14.05
CA LYS A 72 12.97 12.98 -14.58
C LYS A 72 12.75 14.23 -13.74
N LEU A 73 12.76 14.09 -12.42
CA LEU A 73 12.64 15.21 -11.49
C LEU A 73 13.81 16.19 -11.62
N ALA A 74 15.02 15.67 -11.82
CA ALA A 74 16.23 16.45 -12.02
C ALA A 74 16.22 17.23 -13.35
N GLU A 75 15.73 16.62 -14.43
CA GLU A 75 15.51 17.28 -15.72
C GLU A 75 14.47 18.40 -15.60
N ASP A 76 13.33 18.13 -14.95
CA ASP A 76 12.23 19.08 -14.82
C ASP A 76 12.58 20.30 -13.96
N MET A 77 13.31 20.08 -12.85
CA MET A 77 13.73 21.14 -11.93
C MET A 77 15.11 21.74 -12.28
N GLY A 78 15.88 21.12 -13.17
CA GLY A 78 17.19 21.59 -13.63
C GLY A 78 18.31 21.49 -12.59
N PHE A 79 18.35 20.45 -11.75
CA PHE A 79 19.44 20.24 -10.78
C PHE A 79 20.30 19.03 -11.10
N THR A 80 21.58 19.08 -10.72
CA THR A 80 22.49 17.93 -10.79
C THR A 80 22.63 17.25 -9.45
N PHE A 81 22.71 15.92 -9.48
CA PHE A 81 22.81 15.11 -8.27
C PHE A 81 23.89 14.03 -8.37
N ASP A 82 24.45 13.71 -7.21
CA ASP A 82 25.41 12.63 -7.01
C ASP A 82 24.75 11.57 -6.15
N LEU A 83 24.63 10.35 -6.69
CA LEU A 83 23.93 9.25 -6.06
C LEU A 83 24.90 8.35 -5.29
N TYR A 84 24.51 7.93 -4.09
CA TYR A 84 25.23 6.88 -3.36
C TYR A 84 24.28 5.96 -2.60
N ILE A 85 24.77 4.75 -2.35
CA ILE A 85 24.09 3.71 -1.60
C ILE A 85 24.45 3.87 -0.13
N VAL A 86 23.45 3.74 0.75
CA VAL A 86 23.67 3.78 2.20
C VAL A 86 24.60 2.64 2.64
N GLY A 87 25.68 2.97 3.37
CA GLY A 87 26.69 1.99 3.80
C GLY A 87 26.14 0.87 4.69
N ASP A 88 25.14 1.18 5.51
CA ASP A 88 24.49 0.24 6.43
C ASP A 88 23.52 -0.75 5.76
N GLY A 89 23.13 -0.48 4.50
CA GLY A 89 22.09 -1.25 3.80
C GLY A 89 20.73 -1.26 4.52
N LYS A 90 20.44 -0.25 5.35
CA LYS A 90 19.22 -0.16 6.17
C LYS A 90 18.56 1.21 6.05
N TYR A 91 17.23 1.23 6.05
CA TYR A 91 16.44 2.47 6.10
C TYR A 91 16.74 3.35 7.31
N GLY A 92 17.13 2.72 8.42
CA GLY A 92 17.37 3.41 9.67
C GLY A 92 16.29 3.21 10.72
N GLY A 93 16.73 3.19 11.97
CA GLY A 93 15.89 3.08 13.15
C GLY A 93 16.51 3.85 14.29
N PHE A 94 15.67 4.20 15.26
CA PHE A 94 16.13 4.87 16.47
C PHE A 94 16.75 3.84 17.41
N LYS A 95 18.06 3.92 17.63
CA LYS A 95 18.82 3.05 18.53
C LYS A 95 19.74 3.89 19.41
N ASN A 96 19.76 3.62 20.72
CA ASN A 96 20.66 4.28 21.68
C ASN A 96 20.64 5.82 21.60
N GLY A 97 19.46 6.42 21.39
CA GLY A 97 19.32 7.87 21.30
C GLY A 97 19.73 8.49 19.96
N ARG A 98 20.11 7.68 18.96
CA ARG A 98 20.53 8.16 17.64
C ARG A 98 19.81 7.40 16.50
N TRP A 99 19.59 8.10 15.40
CA TRP A 99 19.11 7.49 14.16
C TRP A 99 20.28 6.95 13.35
N THR A 100 20.17 5.70 12.88
CA THR A 100 21.18 5.04 12.04
C THR A 100 20.67 4.88 10.60
N GLY A 101 21.50 4.35 9.70
CA GLY A 101 21.13 4.10 8.29
C GLY A 101 20.72 5.37 7.54
N LEU A 102 19.82 5.20 6.57
CA LEU A 102 19.42 6.27 5.64
C LEU A 102 18.86 7.51 6.35
N VAL A 103 18.05 7.35 7.40
CA VAL A 103 17.57 8.49 8.22
C VAL A 103 18.73 9.18 8.96
N GLY A 104 19.72 8.43 9.43
CA GLY A 104 20.91 8.99 10.09
C GLY A 104 21.76 9.83 9.14
N ASP A 105 21.86 9.43 7.88
CA ASP A 105 22.59 10.15 6.83
C ASP A 105 21.95 11.51 6.50
N LEU A 106 20.62 11.55 6.45
CA LEU A 106 19.87 12.79 6.28
C LEU A 106 20.07 13.74 7.46
N LEU A 107 19.91 13.23 8.69
CA LEU A 107 20.05 14.04 9.91
C LEU A 107 21.47 14.56 10.15
N SER A 108 22.49 13.80 9.72
CA SER A 108 23.89 14.22 9.81
C SER A 108 24.32 15.19 8.70
N GLY A 109 23.43 15.47 7.74
CA GLY A 109 23.74 16.29 6.55
C GLY A 109 24.73 15.64 5.59
N ALA A 110 24.86 14.31 5.65
CA ALA A 110 25.63 13.54 4.68
C ALA A 110 24.90 13.56 3.31
N ALA A 111 23.60 13.30 3.33
CA ALA A 111 22.70 13.48 2.18
C ALA A 111 21.77 14.68 2.36
N HIS A 112 21.30 15.23 1.24
CA HIS A 112 20.29 16.29 1.23
C HIS A 112 18.90 15.77 0.86
N LEU A 113 18.86 14.67 0.10
CA LEU A 113 17.64 14.00 -0.33
C LEU A 113 17.88 12.49 -0.24
N ALA A 114 16.84 11.75 0.12
CA ALA A 114 16.83 10.30 -0.02
C ALA A 114 15.84 9.90 -1.11
N VAL A 115 16.17 8.86 -1.86
CA VAL A 115 15.28 8.31 -2.89
C VAL A 115 15.29 6.79 -2.75
N THR A 116 14.20 6.25 -2.24
CA THR A 116 14.00 4.81 -2.07
C THR A 116 12.53 4.53 -1.78
N SER A 117 12.16 3.25 -1.73
CA SER A 117 10.87 2.76 -1.28
C SER A 117 10.71 2.92 0.23
N PHE A 118 10.55 4.16 0.69
CA PHE A 118 10.44 4.47 2.12
C PHE A 118 8.98 4.55 2.59
N SER A 119 8.65 3.82 3.65
CA SER A 119 7.32 3.90 4.29
C SER A 119 7.25 5.06 5.27
N ILE A 120 6.20 5.87 5.13
CA ILE A 120 5.88 6.95 6.07
C ILE A 120 5.50 6.33 7.42
N ASN A 121 6.20 6.73 8.48
CA ASN A 121 5.86 6.39 9.86
C ASN A 121 5.83 7.67 10.70
N SER A 122 4.94 7.73 11.69
CA SER A 122 4.81 8.87 12.61
C SER A 122 6.15 9.23 13.29
N ALA A 123 6.87 8.23 13.82
CA ALA A 123 8.17 8.48 14.49
C ALA A 123 9.24 9.06 13.55
N ARG A 124 9.16 8.73 12.24
CA ARG A 124 10.12 9.20 11.23
C ARG A 124 9.71 10.58 10.69
N SER A 125 8.41 10.85 10.60
CA SER A 125 7.87 12.13 10.12
C SER A 125 8.12 13.30 11.09
N GLN A 126 8.53 13.01 12.32
CA GLN A 126 8.92 14.04 13.29
C GLN A 126 10.37 14.53 13.11
N VAL A 127 11.20 13.77 12.39
CA VAL A 127 12.64 14.05 12.25
C VAL A 127 13.05 14.35 10.81
N ILE A 128 12.29 13.87 9.83
CA ILE A 128 12.49 14.14 8.41
C ILE A 128 11.16 14.53 7.76
N ASP A 129 11.26 15.40 6.77
CA ASP A 129 10.12 15.81 5.96
C ASP A 129 9.93 14.86 4.77
N PHE A 130 8.68 14.54 4.49
CA PHE A 130 8.28 13.63 3.40
C PHE A 130 7.63 14.41 2.27
N THR A 131 7.93 14.02 1.03
CA THR A 131 7.17 14.49 -0.14
C THR A 131 5.79 13.83 -0.22
N SER A 132 5.00 14.18 -1.24
CA SER A 132 3.72 13.51 -1.48
C SER A 132 3.96 12.06 -1.95
N PRO A 133 3.24 11.06 -1.42
CA PRO A 133 3.45 9.68 -1.81
C PRO A 133 3.17 9.45 -3.30
N PHE A 134 4.18 8.96 -4.01
CA PHE A 134 4.12 8.69 -5.45
C PHE A 134 3.53 7.30 -5.76
N PHE A 135 3.54 6.38 -4.79
CA PHE A 135 3.02 5.02 -4.95
C PHE A 135 2.19 4.60 -3.73
N SER A 136 0.94 4.19 -3.94
CA SER A 136 0.09 3.68 -2.87
C SER A 136 0.04 2.15 -2.93
N THR A 137 0.74 1.46 -2.02
CA THR A 137 0.67 0.00 -1.93
C THR A 137 -0.36 -0.39 -0.88
N SER A 138 -1.27 -1.32 -1.22
CA SER A 138 -2.06 -2.04 -0.22
C SER A 138 -1.26 -3.24 0.28
N LEU A 139 -1.22 -3.46 1.60
CA LEU A 139 -0.61 -4.67 2.18
C LEU A 139 -1.33 -5.92 1.64
N GLY A 140 -0.58 -6.79 0.95
CA GLY A 140 -1.06 -8.09 0.48
C GLY A 140 -0.37 -9.21 1.25
N ILE A 141 -1.14 -10.22 1.68
CA ILE A 141 -0.57 -11.43 2.27
C ILE A 141 -0.32 -12.44 1.13
N LEU A 142 0.92 -12.89 1.00
CA LEU A 142 1.29 -13.94 0.07
C LEU A 142 1.13 -15.29 0.77
N PHE A 143 0.30 -16.17 0.23
CA PHE A 143 0.18 -17.56 0.66
C PHE A 143 0.78 -18.47 -0.42
N LEU A 144 1.59 -19.45 0.00
CA LEU A 144 2.02 -20.51 -0.91
C LEU A 144 0.79 -21.36 -1.26
N GLY A 145 0.46 -21.47 -2.54
CA GLY A 145 -0.73 -22.17 -3.03
C GLY A 145 -0.67 -23.68 -2.79
N GLY A 146 -0.93 -24.11 -1.56
CA GLY A 146 -1.17 -25.51 -1.20
C GLY A 146 -2.66 -25.81 -1.25
N SER A 147 -3.08 -26.57 -2.27
CA SER A 147 -4.33 -27.34 -2.40
C SER A 147 -5.50 -26.94 -1.48
N GLY A 148 -6.11 -25.77 -1.74
CA GLY A 148 -7.35 -25.31 -1.10
C GLY A 148 -8.62 -26.06 -1.52
N ALA A 149 -8.51 -27.29 -2.02
CA ALA A 149 -9.65 -28.05 -2.53
C ALA A 149 -10.61 -28.46 -1.40
N ALA A 150 -10.10 -28.81 -0.20
CA ALA A 150 -10.93 -29.35 0.89
C ALA A 150 -11.96 -28.35 1.45
N LEU A 151 -11.72 -27.04 1.34
CA LEU A 151 -12.63 -26.01 1.87
C LEU A 151 -13.78 -25.67 0.91
N GLY A 152 -13.70 -26.05 -0.37
CA GLY A 152 -14.77 -25.83 -1.35
C GLY A 152 -16.00 -26.71 -1.10
N TRP A 153 -15.80 -27.98 -0.76
CA TRP A 153 -16.90 -28.91 -0.47
C TRP A 153 -17.67 -28.58 0.82
N PHE A 154 -17.03 -27.92 1.77
CA PHE A 154 -17.67 -27.44 3.00
C PHE A 154 -18.73 -26.37 2.72
N TRP A 155 -18.45 -25.44 1.79
CA TRP A 155 -19.40 -24.41 1.36
C TRP A 155 -20.57 -24.96 0.54
N VAL A 156 -20.33 -25.98 -0.28
CA VAL A 156 -21.40 -26.65 -1.05
C VAL A 156 -22.38 -27.38 -0.14
N SER A 157 -21.90 -28.03 0.93
CA SER A 157 -22.79 -28.75 1.87
C SER A 157 -23.63 -27.82 2.74
N LEU A 158 -23.11 -26.65 3.12
CA LEU A 158 -23.86 -25.67 3.90
C LEU A 158 -24.85 -24.86 3.05
N GLY A 159 -24.57 -24.60 1.77
CA GLY A 159 -25.47 -23.86 0.88
C GLY A 159 -26.86 -24.47 0.74
N GLY A 160 -26.96 -25.80 0.69
CA GLY A 160 -28.25 -26.50 0.60
C GLY A 160 -29.11 -26.41 1.86
N PHE A 161 -28.49 -26.37 3.05
CA PHE A 161 -29.21 -26.25 4.31
C PHE A 161 -29.89 -24.87 4.44
N TRP A 162 -29.24 -23.82 3.95
CA TRP A 162 -29.79 -22.46 4.00
C TRP A 162 -30.87 -22.19 2.94
N SER A 163 -30.82 -22.86 1.78
CA SER A 163 -31.87 -22.74 0.76
C SER A 163 -33.20 -23.34 1.24
N ASP A 164 -33.15 -24.47 1.92
CA ASP A 164 -34.36 -25.17 2.39
C ASP A 164 -35.01 -24.45 3.58
N LEU A 165 -34.21 -23.93 4.51
CA LEU A 165 -34.70 -23.11 5.62
C LEU A 165 -35.32 -21.80 5.14
N GLY A 166 -34.72 -21.15 4.13
CA GLY A 166 -35.27 -19.93 3.53
C GLY A 166 -36.62 -20.15 2.85
N LEU A 167 -36.78 -21.25 2.11
CA LEU A 167 -38.05 -21.65 1.50
C LEU A 167 -39.12 -21.96 2.57
N ALA A 168 -38.76 -22.68 3.63
CA ALA A 168 -39.68 -23.00 4.71
C ALA A 168 -40.20 -21.74 5.44
N LEU A 169 -39.30 -20.80 5.75
CA LEU A 169 -39.68 -19.53 6.37
C LEU A 169 -40.56 -18.68 5.44
N ARG A 170 -40.26 -18.64 4.14
CA ARG A 170 -41.10 -17.94 3.15
C ARG A 170 -42.54 -18.47 3.13
N TRP A 171 -42.74 -19.79 3.14
CA TRP A 171 -44.08 -20.39 3.18
C TRP A 171 -44.79 -20.21 4.52
N PHE A 172 -44.05 -20.18 5.64
CA PHE A 172 -44.60 -19.87 6.96
C PHE A 172 -45.18 -18.44 7.02
N TRP A 173 -44.46 -17.45 6.49
CA TRP A 173 -44.93 -16.05 6.44
C TRP A 173 -46.10 -15.85 5.47
N ILE A 174 -46.09 -16.54 4.31
CA ILE A 174 -47.22 -16.50 3.38
C ILE A 174 -48.48 -17.13 4.02
N GLY A 175 -48.34 -18.29 4.68
CA GLY A 175 -49.47 -18.98 5.32
C GLY A 175 -50.07 -18.22 6.50
N SER A 176 -49.23 -17.63 7.35
CA SER A 176 -49.67 -16.77 8.47
C SER A 176 -50.34 -15.48 7.98
N GLY A 177 -49.82 -14.87 6.90
CA GLY A 177 -50.46 -13.71 6.26
C GLY A 177 -51.85 -14.03 5.70
N MET A 178 -51.99 -15.16 5.00
CA MET A 178 -53.29 -15.57 4.43
C MET A 178 -54.34 -15.89 5.50
N THR A 179 -53.94 -16.48 6.63
CA THR A 179 -54.87 -16.75 7.74
C THR A 179 -55.32 -15.47 8.43
N LEU A 180 -54.43 -14.49 8.63
CA LEU A 180 -54.80 -13.18 9.19
C LEU A 180 -55.76 -12.40 8.29
N VAL A 181 -55.55 -12.42 6.96
CA VAL A 181 -56.46 -11.78 6.00
C VAL A 181 -57.83 -12.48 6.00
N GLY A 182 -57.86 -13.81 5.99
CA GLY A 182 -59.10 -14.59 6.07
C GLY A 182 -59.87 -14.34 7.37
N PHE A 183 -59.18 -14.34 8.51
CA PHE A 183 -59.78 -14.04 9.81
C PHE A 183 -60.30 -12.60 9.87
N GLY A 184 -59.56 -11.64 9.32
CA GLY A 184 -60.00 -10.24 9.18
C GLY A 184 -61.25 -10.07 8.31
N MET A 185 -61.36 -10.82 7.21
CA MET A 185 -62.57 -10.83 6.36
C MET A 185 -63.79 -11.43 7.07
N VAL A 186 -63.60 -12.52 7.84
CA VAL A 186 -64.68 -13.17 8.61
C VAL A 186 -65.16 -12.25 9.75
N LEU A 187 -64.23 -11.65 10.51
CA LEU A 187 -64.56 -10.67 11.55
C LEU A 187 -65.23 -9.42 10.97
N GLY A 188 -64.79 -8.92 9.82
CA GLY A 188 -65.42 -7.79 9.13
C GLY A 188 -66.88 -8.09 8.70
N SER A 189 -67.16 -9.33 8.32
CA SER A 189 -68.50 -9.79 7.94
C SER A 189 -69.43 -9.94 9.15
N LEU A 190 -68.90 -10.30 10.32
CA LEU A 190 -69.63 -10.40 11.60
C LEU A 190 -70.00 -9.03 12.21
N TRP A 191 -69.29 -7.96 11.86
CA TRP A 191 -69.52 -6.60 12.40
C TRP A 191 -70.14 -5.62 11.40
N GLY A 192 -70.50 -6.07 10.19
CA GLY A 192 -71.23 -5.24 9.23
C GLY A 192 -70.49 -3.98 8.76
N CYS A 193 -69.16 -3.99 8.71
CA CYS A 193 -68.38 -2.85 8.20
C CYS A 193 -68.23 -2.93 6.67
N SER A 194 -68.90 -2.02 5.95
CA SER A 194 -68.71 -1.81 4.52
C SER A 194 -67.29 -1.28 4.23
N GLY A 195 -66.62 -1.91 3.27
CA GLY A 195 -65.17 -1.81 3.08
C GLY A 195 -64.67 -0.52 2.42
N VAL A 196 -63.64 0.07 3.00
CA VAL A 196 -62.65 0.96 2.36
C VAL A 196 -61.45 1.17 3.31
N ALA A 197 -60.67 0.13 3.61
CA ALA A 197 -59.43 0.31 4.40
C ALA A 197 -58.32 -0.74 4.17
N VAL A 198 -58.46 -1.68 3.23
CA VAL A 198 -57.51 -2.81 3.11
C VAL A 198 -56.41 -2.57 2.05
N GLY A 199 -56.56 -1.57 1.18
CA GLY A 199 -55.64 -1.35 0.05
C GLY A 199 -54.32 -0.63 0.37
N TRP A 200 -54.19 0.04 1.51
CA TRP A 200 -53.05 0.93 1.79
C TRP A 200 -51.90 0.30 2.60
N PHE A 201 -52.06 -0.92 3.13
CA PHE A 201 -51.09 -1.52 4.05
C PHE A 201 -50.10 -2.54 3.42
N LEU A 202 -50.30 -2.93 2.16
CA LEU A 202 -49.46 -3.95 1.49
C LEU A 202 -48.29 -3.39 0.65
N GLY A 203 -48.14 -2.06 0.55
CA GLY A 203 -47.22 -1.41 -0.38
C GLY A 203 -45.89 -0.85 0.18
N GLN A 204 -45.59 -1.01 1.47
CA GLN A 204 -44.48 -0.27 2.12
C GLN A 204 -43.45 -1.12 2.87
N SER A 205 -43.58 -2.45 2.94
CA SER A 205 -42.66 -3.29 3.75
C SER A 205 -41.47 -3.89 2.98
N GLU A 206 -41.48 -3.91 1.64
CA GLU A 206 -40.43 -4.59 0.85
C GLU A 206 -39.17 -3.73 0.60
N VAL A 207 -39.24 -2.39 0.70
CA VAL A 207 -38.17 -1.49 0.22
C VAL A 207 -37.13 -1.16 1.30
N ILE A 208 -37.48 -1.24 2.59
CA ILE A 208 -36.62 -0.79 3.70
C ILE A 208 -35.50 -1.78 4.04
N LEU A 209 -35.68 -3.08 3.77
CA LEU A 209 -34.69 -4.10 4.11
C LEU A 209 -33.49 -4.16 3.15
N MET A 210 -33.61 -3.62 1.93
CA MET A 210 -32.55 -3.71 0.92
C MET A 210 -31.38 -2.74 1.19
N TRP A 211 -31.64 -1.63 1.90
CA TRP A 211 -30.63 -0.58 2.14
C TRP A 211 -29.69 -0.84 3.32
N PHE A 212 -30.06 -1.69 4.27
CA PHE A 212 -29.21 -1.95 5.44
C PHE A 212 -28.07 -2.96 5.19
N SER A 213 -28.08 -3.69 4.07
CA SER A 213 -27.07 -4.72 3.79
C SER A 213 -25.86 -4.21 3.00
N VAL A 214 -25.94 -3.04 2.35
CA VAL A 214 -24.90 -2.55 1.42
C VAL A 214 -23.90 -1.57 2.07
N GLY A 215 -24.20 -1.05 3.27
CA GLY A 215 -23.46 0.08 3.88
C GLY A 215 -22.21 -0.25 4.70
N SER A 216 -21.90 -1.52 4.98
CA SER A 216 -20.80 -1.90 5.89
C SER A 216 -19.59 -2.42 5.12
N GLY A 217 -19.08 -1.62 4.19
CA GLY A 217 -17.92 -1.94 3.35
C GLY A 217 -16.72 -1.05 3.63
N VAL A 218 -15.66 -1.65 4.18
CA VAL A 218 -14.24 -1.31 3.93
C VAL A 218 -13.70 -0.03 4.59
N ILE A 219 -13.01 -0.19 5.73
CA ILE A 219 -11.94 0.73 6.16
C ILE A 219 -10.60 0.03 5.87
N LEU A 220 -9.91 0.45 4.81
CA LEU A 220 -8.55 0.01 4.50
C LEU A 220 -7.61 1.21 4.66
N GLY A 221 -6.73 1.14 5.66
CA GLY A 221 -5.68 2.13 5.88
C GLY A 221 -4.70 2.14 4.70
N ARG A 222 -4.56 3.30 4.05
CA ARG A 222 -3.56 3.55 3.01
C ARG A 222 -2.20 3.82 3.65
N SER A 223 -1.18 3.06 3.27
CA SER A 223 0.22 3.45 3.44
C SER A 223 0.82 3.71 2.06
N GLY A 224 1.42 4.88 1.86
CA GLY A 224 2.06 5.30 0.62
C GLY A 224 3.58 5.33 0.76
N MET A 225 4.25 5.15 -0.37
CA MET A 225 5.69 5.24 -0.56
C MET A 225 6.03 6.66 -1.03
N VAL A 226 7.08 7.23 -0.47
CA VAL A 226 7.47 8.65 -0.65
C VAL A 226 8.95 8.74 -0.96
N LEU A 227 9.32 9.77 -1.76
CA LEU A 227 10.70 10.22 -1.96
C LEU A 227 11.13 11.10 -0.79
#